data_AF-A0A6A3XGV3-F1
#
_entry.id   AF-A0A6A3XGV3-F1
#
_cell.length_a   1.000
_cell.length_b   1.000
_cell.length_c   1.000
_cell.angle_alpha   90.00
_cell.angle_beta   90.00
_cell.angle_gamma   90.00
#
_symmetry.space_group_name_H-M   'P 1'
#
loop_
_entity.id
_entity.type
_entity.pdbx_description
1 polymer ?
#
loop_
_entity_poly.entity_id
_entity_poly.type
_entity_poly.pdbx_seq_one_letter_code
_entity_poly.pdbx_strand_id
1 'polypeptide(L)'
;MGRKRSSLIGMWEATQVELQGTYSTGRVIDLAKYIRSANSVRVVAVIIGTPVPCLLVTLIIDFMPLFDPSKGIEANKLFLVREFYGFTVMTLLAIHQFRTGVRTVLSYPTKRVIRDALIVAALTVGGLYGAILWIGFPLPFTTLLVVPVWLTLTVIPMGIQWAKDLLENPKAVAMLIDMVKLWLCDFLLVFIYPPYFYVFTTLTHTAQMAFALLLPLIKLFMRNLFARAVAHLGDETPGLVIFNADVFGSLFIAYCMQSSPSIWTTMELMVVAVCLMGLSLRDIEHARKGSTSGNGSS
;
A
#
# COMPACT_ATOMS: atom_id res chain seq x y z
N MET A 1 34.10 6.68 -18.26
CA MET A 1 32.64 6.97 -18.18
C MET A 1 31.73 5.72 -18.18
N GLY A 2 32.13 4.58 -18.77
CA GLY A 2 31.27 3.37 -18.83
C GLY A 2 30.95 2.69 -17.49
N ARG A 3 31.90 2.66 -16.54
CA ARG A 3 31.75 1.95 -15.24
C ARG A 3 30.76 2.62 -14.27
N LYS A 4 30.62 3.95 -14.31
CA LYS A 4 29.55 4.66 -13.56
C LYS A 4 28.19 4.41 -14.18
N ARG A 5 28.10 4.33 -15.52
CA ARG A 5 26.85 4.05 -16.24
C ARG A 5 26.38 2.61 -15.99
N SER A 6 27.28 1.63 -16.00
CA SER A 6 26.92 0.24 -15.66
C SER A 6 26.57 0.06 -14.19
N SER A 7 27.22 0.80 -13.28
CA SER A 7 26.86 0.80 -11.85
C SER A 7 25.50 1.46 -11.61
N LEU A 8 25.17 2.54 -12.33
CA LEU A 8 23.86 3.18 -12.27
C LEU A 8 22.78 2.30 -12.88
N ILE A 9 23.07 1.61 -13.99
CA ILE A 9 22.17 0.64 -14.61
C ILE A 9 21.96 -0.56 -13.70
N GLY A 10 23.00 -1.14 -13.11
CA GLY A 10 22.83 -2.26 -12.17
C GLY A 10 22.11 -1.87 -10.88
N MET A 11 22.31 -0.64 -10.40
CA MET A 11 21.58 -0.09 -9.25
C MET A 11 20.13 0.26 -9.61
N TRP A 12 19.86 0.59 -10.88
CA TRP A 12 18.54 0.85 -11.46
C TRP A 12 17.75 -0.44 -11.75
N GLU A 13 18.41 -1.45 -12.31
CA GLU A 13 17.89 -2.81 -12.50
C GLU A 13 17.60 -3.47 -11.13
N ALA A 14 18.45 -3.24 -10.12
CA ALA A 14 18.18 -3.66 -8.74
C ALA A 14 16.99 -2.91 -8.11
N THR A 15 16.62 -1.72 -8.60
CA THR A 15 15.38 -1.03 -8.20
C THR A 15 14.15 -1.48 -9.00
N GLN A 16 14.32 -2.19 -10.12
CA GLN A 16 13.23 -2.80 -10.89
C GLN A 16 12.86 -4.17 -10.31
N VAL A 17 12.16 -4.14 -9.16
CA VAL A 17 11.58 -5.32 -8.51
C VAL A 17 10.62 -6.08 -9.42
N GLU A 18 10.02 -5.40 -10.41
CA GLU A 18 9.16 -6.00 -11.44
C GLU A 18 9.86 -7.14 -12.23
N LEU A 19 11.18 -7.08 -12.37
CA LEU A 19 11.97 -8.04 -13.13
C LEU A 19 12.57 -9.18 -12.28
N GLN A 20 12.53 -9.05 -10.95
CA GLN A 20 13.07 -10.05 -10.02
C GLN A 20 12.02 -11.00 -9.45
N GLY A 21 10.73 -10.77 -9.74
CA GLY A 21 9.68 -11.74 -9.44
C GLY A 21 9.86 -12.98 -10.31
N THR A 22 10.42 -14.06 -9.76
CA THR A 22 10.27 -15.39 -10.35
C THR A 22 8.79 -15.71 -10.39
N TYR A 23 8.12 -15.51 -11.52
CA TYR A 23 6.76 -15.98 -11.67
C TYR A 23 6.78 -17.51 -11.61
N SER A 24 6.19 -18.12 -10.58
CA SER A 24 5.99 -19.58 -10.55
C SER A 24 5.44 -20.04 -11.89
N THR A 25 6.12 -21.01 -12.50
CA THR A 25 5.73 -21.61 -13.79
C THR A 25 4.30 -22.10 -13.76
N GLY A 26 3.81 -22.57 -12.60
CA GLY A 26 2.42 -22.95 -12.38
C GLY A 26 1.43 -21.81 -12.60
N ARG A 27 1.71 -20.60 -12.10
CA ARG A 27 0.84 -19.42 -12.29
C ARG A 27 0.78 -18.97 -13.74
N VAL A 28 1.91 -19.02 -14.44
CA VAL A 28 1.96 -18.68 -15.87
C VAL A 28 1.16 -19.69 -16.69
N ILE A 29 1.26 -20.98 -16.36
CA ILE A 29 0.49 -22.05 -17.00
C ILE A 29 -1.01 -21.89 -16.71
N ASP A 30 -1.39 -21.57 -15.47
CA ASP A 30 -2.79 -21.38 -15.08
C ASP A 30 -3.39 -20.12 -15.69
N LEU A 31 -2.62 -19.02 -15.78
CA LEU A 31 -3.02 -17.82 -16.50
C LEU A 31 -3.18 -18.10 -18.00
N ALA A 32 -2.26 -18.85 -18.60
CA ALA A 32 -2.36 -19.24 -20.02
C ALA A 32 -3.58 -20.12 -20.29
N LYS A 33 -3.87 -21.08 -19.39
CA LYS A 33 -5.09 -21.90 -19.44
C LYS A 33 -6.34 -21.03 -19.26
N TYR A 34 -6.31 -20.07 -18.35
CA TYR A 34 -7.42 -19.14 -18.12
C TYR A 34 -7.66 -18.29 -19.36
N ILE A 35 -6.64 -17.64 -19.93
CA ILE A 35 -6.75 -16.83 -21.15
C ILE A 35 -7.30 -17.66 -22.32
N ARG A 36 -6.87 -18.92 -22.44
CA ARG A 36 -7.30 -19.81 -23.55
C ARG A 36 -8.73 -20.33 -23.40
N SER A 37 -9.28 -20.36 -22.19
CA SER A 37 -10.62 -20.88 -21.89
C SER A 37 -11.63 -19.81 -21.46
N ALA A 38 -11.17 -18.60 -21.14
CA ALA A 38 -12.02 -17.54 -20.63
C ALA A 38 -12.75 -16.82 -21.77
N ASN A 39 -14.06 -16.72 -21.62
CA ASN A 39 -14.89 -15.83 -22.43
C ASN A 39 -14.50 -14.36 -22.15
N SER A 40 -14.40 -13.53 -23.18
CA SER A 40 -14.09 -12.09 -23.06
C SER A 40 -14.99 -11.36 -22.06
N VAL A 41 -16.27 -11.77 -21.97
CA VAL A 41 -17.22 -11.24 -20.99
C VAL A 41 -16.79 -11.53 -19.55
N ARG A 42 -16.26 -12.73 -19.29
CA ARG A 42 -15.77 -13.14 -17.96
C ARG A 42 -14.53 -12.32 -17.57
N VAL A 43 -13.63 -12.08 -18.52
CA VAL A 43 -12.42 -11.26 -18.28
C VAL A 43 -12.81 -9.83 -17.93
N VAL A 44 -13.70 -9.20 -18.70
CA VAL A 44 -14.19 -7.85 -18.43
C VAL A 44 -14.92 -7.79 -17.08
N ALA A 45 -15.77 -8.78 -16.78
CA ALA A 45 -16.48 -8.85 -15.51
C ALA A 45 -15.53 -8.99 -14.31
N VAL A 46 -14.43 -9.73 -14.43
CA VAL A 46 -13.42 -9.84 -13.36
C VAL A 46 -12.67 -8.52 -13.17
N ILE A 47 -12.24 -7.88 -14.25
CA ILE A 47 -11.51 -6.60 -14.20
C ILE A 47 -12.37 -5.51 -13.56
N ILE A 48 -13.64 -5.40 -13.94
CA ILE A 48 -14.58 -4.41 -13.38
C ILE A 48 -15.03 -4.82 -11.97
N GLY A 49 -15.25 -6.12 -11.74
CA GLY A 49 -15.78 -6.63 -10.47
C GLY A 49 -14.77 -6.61 -9.32
N THR A 50 -13.47 -6.70 -9.60
CA THR A 50 -12.42 -6.71 -8.58
C THR A 50 -12.31 -5.39 -7.77
N PRO A 51 -12.38 -4.19 -8.38
CA PRO A 51 -12.37 -2.94 -7.62
C PRO A 51 -13.71 -2.61 -6.93
N VAL A 52 -14.84 -3.19 -7.37
CA VAL A 52 -16.18 -2.84 -6.86
C VAL A 52 -16.31 -3.00 -5.33
N PRO A 53 -15.86 -4.08 -4.68
CA PRO A 53 -15.91 -4.20 -3.22
C PRO A 53 -15.13 -3.10 -2.51
N CYS A 54 -13.95 -2.73 -3.02
CA CYS A 54 -13.15 -1.64 -2.47
C CYS A 54 -13.88 -0.31 -2.61
N LEU A 55 -14.42 -0.01 -3.80
CA LEU A 55 -15.19 1.21 -4.05
C LEU A 55 -16.44 1.30 -3.16
N LEU A 56 -17.18 0.21 -2.99
CA LEU A 56 -18.36 0.18 -2.14
C LEU A 56 -18.02 0.52 -0.69
N VAL A 57 -16.94 -0.07 -0.16
CA VAL A 57 -16.47 0.20 1.19
C VAL A 57 -16.07 1.67 1.37
N THR A 58 -15.34 2.24 0.41
CA THR A 58 -14.95 3.67 0.44
C THR A 58 -16.16 4.59 0.31
N LEU A 59 -17.10 4.27 -0.58
CA LEU A 59 -18.32 5.04 -0.76
C LEU A 59 -19.17 5.07 0.51
N ILE A 60 -19.31 3.94 1.22
CA ILE A 60 -20.03 3.91 2.49
C ILE A 60 -19.40 4.87 3.51
N ILE A 61 -18.07 4.92 3.56
CA ILE A 61 -17.31 5.85 4.41
C ILE A 61 -17.59 7.32 4.02
N ASP A 62 -17.62 7.61 2.73
CA ASP A 62 -17.78 8.97 2.20
C ASP A 62 -19.23 9.47 2.20
N PHE A 63 -20.22 8.56 2.14
CA PHE A 63 -21.64 8.91 2.21
C PHE A 63 -22.08 9.32 3.62
N MET A 64 -21.29 9.07 4.66
CA MET A 64 -21.60 9.52 6.02
C MET A 64 -21.34 11.02 6.16
N PRO A 65 -22.39 11.85 6.34
CA PRO A 65 -22.23 13.30 6.36
C PRO A 65 -21.43 13.76 7.59
N LEU A 66 -20.54 14.71 7.36
CA LEU A 66 -19.79 15.43 8.39
C LEU A 66 -20.28 16.87 8.42
N PHE A 67 -20.57 17.38 9.63
CA PHE A 67 -20.89 18.78 9.86
C PHE A 67 -19.62 19.57 10.12
N ASP A 68 -19.74 20.90 10.10
CA ASP A 68 -18.64 21.81 10.37
C ASP A 68 -17.89 21.41 11.66
N PRO A 69 -16.55 21.25 11.63
CA PRO A 69 -15.77 20.82 12.78
C PRO A 69 -15.87 21.77 13.98
N SER A 70 -16.22 23.05 13.75
CA SER A 70 -16.44 24.03 14.82
C SER A 70 -17.62 23.71 15.74
N LYS A 71 -18.57 22.88 15.30
CA LYS A 71 -19.74 22.46 16.09
C LYS A 71 -19.43 21.35 17.11
N GLY A 72 -18.17 20.91 17.19
CA GLY A 72 -17.75 19.90 18.15
C GLY A 72 -18.19 18.47 17.80
N ILE A 73 -17.85 17.53 18.68
CA ILE A 73 -18.14 16.10 18.51
C ILE A 73 -19.63 15.77 18.68
N GLU A 74 -20.38 16.55 19.46
CA GLU A 74 -21.81 16.37 19.69
C GLU A 74 -22.64 16.54 18.41
N ALA A 75 -22.28 17.49 17.56
CA ALA A 75 -22.89 17.66 16.24
C ALA A 75 -22.39 16.62 15.22
N ASN A 76 -21.23 16.00 15.47
CA ASN A 76 -20.51 15.11 14.55
C ASN A 76 -20.47 13.66 15.03
N LYS A 77 -21.53 13.14 15.65
CA LYS A 77 -21.55 11.74 16.14
C LYS A 77 -21.32 10.70 15.03
N LEU A 78 -21.72 11.02 13.79
CA LEU A 78 -21.45 10.18 12.62
C LEU A 78 -19.96 10.05 12.29
N PHE A 79 -19.11 10.99 12.73
CA PHE A 79 -17.65 10.88 12.60
C PHE A 79 -17.15 9.61 13.32
N LEU A 80 -17.60 9.34 14.54
CA LEU A 80 -17.18 8.15 15.28
C LEU A 80 -17.67 6.85 14.63
N VAL A 81 -18.86 6.87 14.04
CA VAL A 81 -19.40 5.72 13.28
C VAL A 81 -18.58 5.47 12.02
N ARG A 82 -18.19 6.54 11.31
CA ARG A 82 -17.32 6.49 10.15
C ARG A 82 -15.95 5.91 10.50
N GLU A 83 -15.32 6.41 11.55
CA GLU A 83 -14.04 5.90 12.04
C GLU A 83 -14.16 4.44 12.50
N PHE A 84 -15.24 4.06 13.19
CA PHE A 84 -15.45 2.68 13.63
C PHE A 84 -15.55 1.70 12.45
N TYR A 85 -16.33 2.05 11.43
CA TYR A 85 -16.42 1.23 10.22
C TYR A 85 -15.07 1.17 9.48
N GLY A 86 -14.39 2.31 9.33
CA GLY A 86 -13.07 2.40 8.71
C GLY A 86 -12.04 1.51 9.41
N PHE A 87 -11.89 1.63 10.73
CA PHE A 87 -10.97 0.79 11.50
C PHE A 87 -11.37 -0.68 11.50
N THR A 88 -12.67 -1.01 11.47
CA THR A 88 -13.11 -2.41 11.35
C THR A 88 -12.62 -3.02 10.04
N VAL A 89 -12.89 -2.35 8.91
CA VAL A 89 -12.44 -2.80 7.59
C VAL A 89 -10.92 -2.89 7.53
N MET A 90 -10.21 -1.86 7.98
CA MET A 90 -8.74 -1.83 7.97
C MET A 90 -8.16 -2.97 8.80
N THR A 91 -8.72 -3.26 9.97
CA THR A 91 -8.27 -4.37 10.83
C THR A 91 -8.56 -5.72 10.20
N LEU A 92 -9.72 -5.88 9.55
CA LEU A 92 -10.03 -7.11 8.80
C LEU A 92 -9.03 -7.35 7.67
N LEU A 93 -8.70 -6.31 6.90
CA LEU A 93 -7.73 -6.38 5.81
C LEU A 93 -6.33 -6.69 6.33
N ALA A 94 -5.90 -6.02 7.40
CA ALA A 94 -4.60 -6.27 8.03
C ALA A 94 -4.50 -7.73 8.51
N ILE A 95 -5.47 -8.21 9.30
CA ILE A 95 -5.46 -9.61 9.77
C ILE A 95 -5.53 -10.59 8.58
N HIS A 96 -6.30 -10.27 7.54
CA HIS A 96 -6.38 -11.11 6.36
C HIS A 96 -5.05 -11.16 5.59
N GLN A 97 -4.34 -10.04 5.46
CA GLN A 97 -3.03 -9.95 4.80
C GLN A 97 -2.01 -10.83 5.53
N PHE A 98 -1.92 -10.74 6.86
CA PHE A 98 -1.06 -11.63 7.63
C PHE A 98 -1.51 -13.09 7.50
N ARG A 99 -2.80 -13.39 7.66
CA ARG A 99 -3.35 -14.75 7.54
C ARG A 99 -3.02 -15.39 6.21
N THR A 100 -3.09 -14.64 5.10
CA THR A 100 -2.75 -15.15 3.77
C THR A 100 -1.24 -15.35 3.64
N GLY A 101 -0.44 -14.42 4.16
CA GLY A 101 1.02 -14.51 4.16
C GLY A 101 1.60 -15.69 4.94
N VAL A 102 0.96 -16.10 6.04
CA VAL A 102 1.39 -17.23 6.88
C VAL A 102 0.48 -18.46 6.80
N ARG A 103 -0.39 -18.52 5.78
CA ARG A 103 -1.48 -19.51 5.66
C ARG A 103 -1.02 -20.97 5.75
N THR A 104 0.21 -21.25 5.34
CA THR A 104 0.79 -22.60 5.33
C THR A 104 1.20 -23.10 6.70
N VAL A 105 1.34 -22.22 7.70
CA VAL A 105 1.87 -22.57 9.04
C VAL A 105 0.93 -22.15 10.17
N LEU A 106 0.21 -21.03 10.04
CA LEU A 106 -0.68 -20.54 11.11
C LEU A 106 -2.13 -20.46 10.64
N SER A 107 -3.02 -21.10 11.40
CA SER A 107 -4.46 -21.05 11.16
C SER A 107 -5.09 -19.95 12.01
N TYR A 108 -5.78 -19.03 11.36
CA TYR A 108 -6.57 -17.99 12.04
C TYR A 108 -8.06 -18.17 11.70
N PRO A 109 -8.92 -18.58 12.66
CA PRO A 109 -10.34 -18.81 12.40
C PRO A 109 -11.08 -17.54 12.00
N THR A 110 -11.88 -17.58 10.93
CA THR A 110 -12.60 -16.39 10.41
C THR A 110 -13.50 -15.73 11.46
N LYS A 111 -14.16 -16.51 12.33
CA LYS A 111 -14.99 -15.97 13.42
C LYS A 111 -14.18 -15.12 14.40
N ARG A 112 -12.93 -15.53 14.68
CA ARG A 112 -12.02 -14.78 15.56
C ARG A 112 -11.52 -13.51 14.86
N VAL A 113 -11.28 -13.55 13.56
CA VAL A 113 -10.86 -12.36 12.78
C VAL A 113 -11.91 -11.26 12.90
N ILE A 114 -13.17 -11.61 12.70
CA ILE A 114 -14.29 -10.65 12.79
C ILE A 114 -14.42 -10.09 14.20
N ARG A 115 -14.38 -10.97 15.21
CA ARG A 115 -14.43 -10.56 16.62
C ARG A 115 -13.29 -9.60 16.96
N ASP A 116 -12.05 -9.96 16.62
CA ASP A 116 -10.87 -9.18 16.98
C ASP A 116 -10.85 -7.85 16.22
N ALA A 117 -11.28 -7.82 14.97
CA ALA A 117 -11.43 -6.57 14.22
C ALA A 117 -12.44 -5.61 14.86
N LEU A 118 -13.60 -6.11 15.32
CA LEU A 118 -14.60 -5.30 16.00
C LEU A 118 -14.09 -4.78 17.36
N ILE A 119 -13.38 -5.62 18.13
CA ILE A 119 -12.81 -5.22 19.42
C ILE A 119 -11.73 -4.16 19.22
N VAL A 120 -10.80 -4.37 18.28
CA VAL A 120 -9.74 -3.41 17.98
C VAL A 120 -10.33 -2.09 17.53
N ALA A 121 -11.29 -2.10 16.60
CA ALA A 121 -11.95 -0.88 16.14
C ALA A 121 -12.67 -0.15 17.30
N ALA A 122 -13.37 -0.87 18.18
CA ALA A 122 -14.04 -0.28 19.33
C ALA A 122 -13.04 0.38 20.30
N LEU A 123 -11.91 -0.29 20.59
CA LEU A 123 -10.87 0.25 21.45
C LEU A 123 -10.18 1.46 20.84
N THR A 124 -9.87 1.41 19.54
CA THR A 124 -9.26 2.52 18.80
C THR A 124 -10.17 3.75 18.78
N VAL A 125 -11.46 3.57 18.45
CA VAL A 125 -12.43 4.69 18.43
C VAL A 125 -12.75 5.19 19.83
N GLY A 126 -12.82 4.30 20.82
CA GLY A 126 -12.97 4.70 22.23
C GLY A 126 -11.79 5.54 22.72
N GLY A 127 -10.56 5.16 22.37
CA GLY A 127 -9.36 5.95 22.64
C GLY A 127 -9.36 7.30 21.92
N LEU A 128 -9.76 7.33 20.64
CA LEU A 128 -9.95 8.57 19.88
C LEU A 128 -10.99 9.48 20.55
N TYR A 129 -12.14 8.95 20.95
CA TYR A 129 -13.17 9.71 21.64
C TYR A 129 -12.66 10.29 22.97
N GLY A 130 -11.94 9.50 23.76
CA GLY A 130 -11.28 9.98 24.99
C GLY A 130 -10.29 11.11 24.72
N ALA A 131 -9.47 10.99 23.66
CA ALA A 131 -8.53 12.03 23.25
C ALA A 131 -9.24 13.31 22.77
N ILE A 132 -10.37 13.17 22.07
CA ILE A 132 -11.22 14.30 21.65
C ILE A 132 -11.79 15.03 22.86
N LEU A 133 -12.25 14.30 23.88
CA LEU A 133 -12.77 14.92 25.11
C LEU A 133 -11.69 15.65 25.91
N TRP A 134 -10.42 15.18 25.82
CA TRP A 134 -9.31 15.76 26.56
C TRP A 134 -8.64 16.95 25.86
N ILE A 135 -8.44 16.87 24.54
CA ILE A 135 -7.72 17.89 23.74
C ILE A 135 -8.69 18.87 23.06
N GLY A 136 -9.89 18.40 22.71
CA GLY A 136 -10.87 19.15 21.91
C GLY A 136 -11.04 18.59 20.50
N PHE A 137 -12.16 18.95 19.87
CA PHE A 137 -12.48 18.60 18.49
C PHE A 137 -12.29 19.82 17.57
N PRO A 138 -11.64 19.69 16.40
CA PRO A 138 -11.04 18.48 15.83
C PRO A 138 -9.66 18.14 16.43
N LEU A 139 -9.35 16.84 16.55
CA LEU A 139 -8.10 16.38 17.12
C LEU A 139 -6.93 16.66 16.16
N PRO A 140 -5.90 17.44 16.55
CA PRO A 140 -4.76 17.71 15.68
C PRO A 140 -3.99 16.42 15.39
N PHE A 141 -3.56 16.24 14.14
CA PHE A 141 -2.79 15.07 13.71
C PHE A 141 -3.46 13.72 14.01
N THR A 142 -4.79 13.63 13.90
CA THR A 142 -5.59 12.43 14.19
C THR A 142 -4.97 11.15 13.64
N THR A 143 -4.58 11.12 12.36
CA THR A 143 -3.96 9.96 11.73
C THR A 143 -2.65 9.56 12.41
N LEU A 144 -1.77 10.52 12.73
CA LEU A 144 -0.46 10.23 13.34
C LEU A 144 -0.60 9.76 14.79
N LEU A 145 -1.63 10.20 15.51
CA LEU A 145 -1.88 9.79 16.89
C LEU A 145 -2.59 8.43 16.97
N VAL A 146 -3.58 8.19 16.10
CA VAL A 146 -4.43 7.01 16.18
C VAL A 146 -3.78 5.79 15.53
N VAL A 147 -3.02 5.94 14.44
CA VAL A 147 -2.40 4.82 13.72
C VAL A 147 -1.46 3.98 14.60
N PRO A 148 -0.53 4.56 15.41
CA PRO A 148 0.30 3.78 16.34
C PRO A 148 -0.51 3.01 17.39
N VAL A 149 -1.59 3.61 17.89
CA VAL A 149 -2.47 2.96 18.87
C VAL A 149 -3.21 1.80 18.23
N TRP A 150 -3.78 2.01 17.04
CA TRP A 150 -4.44 0.97 16.27
C TRP A 150 -3.50 -0.19 15.91
N LEU A 151 -2.25 0.13 15.55
CA LEU A 151 -1.20 -0.84 15.26
C LEU A 151 -0.93 -1.78 16.42
N THR A 152 -0.67 -1.21 17.60
CA THR A 152 -0.39 -2.00 18.81
C THR A 152 -1.59 -2.86 19.18
N LEU A 153 -2.81 -2.32 19.13
CA LEU A 153 -4.04 -3.05 19.37
C LEU A 153 -4.28 -4.19 18.36
N THR A 154 -3.83 -4.05 17.11
CA THR A 154 -3.96 -5.08 16.08
C THR A 154 -2.96 -6.23 16.26
N VAL A 155 -1.73 -5.94 16.70
CA VAL A 155 -0.68 -6.96 16.90
C VAL A 155 -0.95 -7.83 18.12
N ILE A 156 -1.53 -7.28 19.19
CA ILE A 156 -1.85 -8.01 20.42
C ILE A 156 -2.68 -9.29 20.17
N PRO A 157 -3.86 -9.26 19.53
CA PRO A 157 -4.65 -10.46 19.29
C PRO A 157 -3.96 -11.45 18.36
N MET A 158 -3.18 -10.98 17.38
CA MET A 158 -2.35 -11.85 16.53
C MET A 158 -1.29 -12.59 17.35
N GLY A 159 -0.57 -11.86 18.21
CA GLY A 159 0.45 -12.42 19.09
C GLY A 159 -0.15 -13.45 20.05
N ILE A 160 -1.31 -13.17 20.65
CA ILE A 160 -2.00 -14.12 21.54
C ILE A 160 -2.42 -15.39 20.81
N GLN A 161 -2.99 -15.26 19.60
CA GLN A 161 -3.45 -16.42 18.84
C GLN A 161 -2.30 -17.29 18.34
N TRP A 162 -1.18 -16.69 17.98
CA TRP A 162 -0.05 -17.37 17.37
C TRP A 162 1.10 -17.67 18.34
N ALA A 163 1.00 -17.26 19.61
CA ALA A 163 2.07 -17.39 20.60
C ALA A 163 2.63 -18.82 20.69
N LYS A 164 1.74 -19.82 20.74
CA LYS A 164 2.14 -21.23 20.83
C LYS A 164 2.79 -21.72 19.53
N ASP A 165 2.14 -21.45 18.40
CA ASP A 165 2.61 -21.88 17.08
C ASP A 165 3.96 -21.24 16.70
N LEU A 166 4.21 -20.00 17.14
CA LEU A 166 5.46 -19.26 16.96
C LEU A 166 6.61 -19.82 17.79
N LEU A 167 6.33 -20.30 19.01
CA LEU A 167 7.33 -20.94 19.87
C LEU A 167 7.78 -22.29 19.30
N GLU A 168 6.85 -23.02 18.67
CA GLU A 168 7.11 -24.36 18.14
C GLU A 168 7.72 -24.34 16.74
N ASN A 169 7.47 -23.30 15.94
CA ASN A 169 7.88 -23.25 14.53
C ASN A 169 8.76 -22.03 14.20
N PRO A 170 10.10 -22.17 14.15
CA PRO A 170 10.99 -21.06 13.78
C PRO A 170 10.74 -20.53 12.36
N LYS A 171 10.22 -21.38 11.46
CA LYS A 171 9.82 -20.98 10.10
C LYS A 171 8.63 -20.00 10.10
N ALA A 172 7.68 -20.18 11.02
CA ALA A 172 6.55 -19.26 11.20
C ALA A 172 7.02 -17.87 11.62
N VAL A 173 8.01 -17.81 12.52
CA VAL A 173 8.59 -16.55 13.00
C VAL A 173 9.25 -15.79 11.84
N ALA A 174 10.03 -16.48 11.00
CA ALA A 174 10.65 -15.85 9.82
C ALA A 174 9.59 -15.26 8.87
N MET A 175 8.55 -16.03 8.53
CA MET A 175 7.45 -15.55 7.67
C MET A 175 6.68 -14.37 8.30
N LEU A 176 6.49 -14.38 9.62
CA LEU A 176 5.83 -13.28 10.33
C LEU A 176 6.68 -12.01 10.32
N ILE A 177 7.98 -12.10 10.60
CA ILE A 177 8.93 -10.98 10.55
C ILE A 177 8.88 -10.32 9.17
N ASP A 178 8.84 -11.13 8.14
CA ASP A 178 8.76 -10.73 6.76
C ASP A 178 7.45 -9.99 6.42
N MET A 179 6.30 -10.47 6.95
CA MET A 179 5.04 -9.73 6.87
C MET A 179 5.07 -8.43 7.68
N VAL A 180 5.75 -8.40 8.83
CA VAL A 180 5.91 -7.18 9.63
C VAL A 180 6.76 -6.14 8.89
N LYS A 181 7.83 -6.54 8.21
CA LYS A 181 8.63 -5.62 7.38
C LYS A 181 7.78 -4.99 6.28
N LEU A 182 6.95 -5.81 5.62
CA LEU A 182 6.00 -5.33 4.62
C LEU A 182 5.04 -4.30 5.18
N TRP A 183 4.42 -4.64 6.31
CA TRP A 183 3.44 -3.79 6.96
C TRP A 183 4.08 -2.48 7.44
N LEU A 184 5.31 -2.53 7.98
CA LEU A 184 6.09 -1.34 8.35
C LEU A 184 6.34 -0.40 7.17
N CYS A 185 6.63 -0.95 5.99
CA CYS A 185 6.83 -0.14 4.79
C CYS A 185 5.50 0.51 4.32
N ASP A 186 4.36 -0.18 4.44
CA ASP A 186 3.04 0.42 4.19
C ASP A 186 2.76 1.59 5.15
N PHE A 187 3.10 1.46 6.45
CA PHE A 187 2.96 2.59 7.37
C PHE A 187 3.92 3.72 7.08
N LEU A 188 5.15 3.42 6.66
CA LEU A 188 6.12 4.46 6.31
C LEU A 188 5.53 5.43 5.27
N LEU A 189 4.77 4.92 4.30
CA LEU A 189 4.04 5.74 3.32
C LEU A 189 3.01 6.64 4.01
N VAL A 190 2.16 6.09 4.88
CA VAL A 190 1.15 6.84 5.65
C VAL A 190 1.78 7.94 6.52
N PHE A 191 2.99 7.75 7.02
CA PHE A 191 3.73 8.75 7.81
C PHE A 191 4.49 9.76 6.96
N ILE A 192 4.93 9.41 5.75
CA ILE A 192 5.70 10.32 4.88
C ILE A 192 4.78 11.28 4.12
N TYR A 193 3.64 10.81 3.63
CA TYR A 193 2.77 11.62 2.78
C TYR A 193 2.16 12.86 3.47
N PRO A 194 1.66 12.81 4.72
CA PRO A 194 1.07 13.98 5.36
C PRO A 194 2.07 15.11 5.65
N PRO A 195 3.26 14.85 6.23
CA PRO A 195 4.30 15.88 6.37
C PRO A 195 4.78 16.40 5.01
N TYR A 196 4.94 15.52 4.03
CA TYR A 196 5.29 15.93 2.66
C TYR A 196 4.23 16.89 2.10
N PHE A 197 2.95 16.57 2.26
CA PHE A 197 1.86 17.43 1.80
C PHE A 197 1.85 18.78 2.52
N TYR A 198 2.06 18.79 3.84
CA TYR A 198 2.15 20.03 4.61
C TYR A 198 3.30 20.93 4.14
N VAL A 199 4.46 20.35 3.86
CA VAL A 199 5.59 21.09 3.27
C VAL A 199 5.22 21.57 1.86
N PHE A 200 4.60 20.73 1.03
CA PHE A 200 4.19 21.10 -0.32
C PHE A 200 3.22 22.30 -0.34
N THR A 201 2.24 22.36 0.56
CA THR A 201 1.26 23.46 0.60
C THR A 201 1.81 24.76 1.17
N THR A 202 2.92 24.72 1.90
CA THR A 202 3.57 25.92 2.46
C THR A 202 4.60 26.56 1.51
N LEU A 203 4.95 25.88 0.41
CA LEU A 203 5.93 26.35 -0.57
C LEU A 203 5.29 27.25 -1.65
N THR A 204 6.11 28.14 -2.23
CA THR A 204 5.72 28.95 -3.40
C THR A 204 5.62 28.09 -4.66
N HIS A 205 4.87 28.52 -5.69
CA HIS A 205 4.64 27.72 -6.91
C HIS A 205 5.93 27.19 -7.57
N THR A 206 7.00 27.98 -7.64
CA THR A 206 8.28 27.54 -8.20
C THR A 206 8.96 26.48 -7.33
N ALA A 207 8.88 26.61 -6.01
CA ALA A 207 9.44 25.64 -5.06
C ALA A 207 8.58 24.36 -4.96
N GLN A 208 7.26 24.45 -5.16
CA GLN A 208 6.36 23.30 -5.30
C GLN A 208 6.77 22.42 -6.47
N MET A 209 7.16 23.01 -7.60
CA MET A 209 7.64 22.23 -8.77
C MET A 209 8.92 21.47 -8.46
N ALA A 210 9.90 22.11 -7.83
CA ALA A 210 11.13 21.45 -7.41
C ALA A 210 10.87 20.36 -6.35
N PHE A 211 9.94 20.61 -5.41
CA PHE A 211 9.58 19.64 -4.38
C PHE A 211 8.80 18.46 -4.96
N ALA A 212 7.98 18.65 -5.99
CA ALA A 212 7.26 17.57 -6.67
C ALA A 212 8.20 16.52 -7.30
N LEU A 213 9.43 16.91 -7.69
CA LEU A 213 10.47 15.98 -8.16
C LEU A 213 11.05 15.09 -7.04
N LEU A 214 10.79 15.40 -5.78
CA LEU A 214 11.09 14.50 -4.65
C LEU A 214 10.14 13.29 -4.64
N LEU A 215 8.96 13.39 -5.26
CA LEU A 215 7.97 12.31 -5.26
C LEU A 215 8.45 11.05 -6.02
N PRO A 216 9.02 11.16 -7.25
CA PRO A 216 9.68 10.02 -7.89
C PRO A 216 10.83 9.43 -7.07
N LEU A 217 11.56 10.24 -6.30
CA LEU A 217 12.64 9.77 -5.44
C LEU A 217 12.10 8.99 -4.23
N ILE A 218 11.05 9.49 -3.57
CA ILE A 218 10.33 8.76 -2.51
C ILE A 218 9.78 7.45 -3.06
N LYS A 219 9.15 7.49 -4.25
CA LYS A 219 8.63 6.29 -4.92
C LYS A 219 9.73 5.27 -5.18
N LEU A 220 10.89 5.71 -5.68
CA LEU A 220 12.05 4.83 -5.93
C LEU A 220 12.64 4.27 -4.64
N PHE A 221 12.80 5.11 -3.62
CA PHE A 221 13.28 4.72 -2.30
C PHE A 221 12.36 3.66 -1.67
N MET A 222 11.05 3.88 -1.72
CA MET A 222 10.04 2.95 -1.25
C MET A 222 10.15 1.63 -2.00
N ARG A 223 10.12 1.65 -3.34
CA ARG A 223 10.28 0.43 -4.16
C ARG A 223 11.53 -0.37 -3.76
N ASN A 224 12.67 0.28 -3.52
CA ASN A 224 13.90 -0.38 -3.09
C ASN A 224 13.82 -0.94 -1.65
N LEU A 225 13.23 -0.18 -0.72
CA LEU A 225 13.02 -0.64 0.65
C LEU A 225 12.11 -1.88 0.67
N PHE A 226 11.02 -1.83 -0.09
CA PHE A 226 10.10 -2.94 -0.29
C PHE A 226 10.77 -4.13 -0.98
N ALA A 227 11.61 -3.92 -2.01
CA ALA A 227 12.38 -4.98 -2.66
C ALA A 227 13.15 -5.82 -1.63
N ARG A 228 13.83 -5.12 -0.71
CA ARG A 228 14.64 -5.75 0.34
C ARG A 228 13.79 -6.41 1.41
N ALA A 229 12.64 -5.82 1.75
CA ALA A 229 11.69 -6.39 2.69
C ALA A 229 11.07 -7.70 2.16
N VAL A 230 10.91 -7.83 0.84
CA VAL A 230 10.17 -8.92 0.19
C VAL A 230 11.06 -9.98 -0.46
N ALA A 231 12.37 -9.78 -0.55
CA ALA A 231 13.31 -10.67 -1.25
C ALA A 231 13.21 -12.16 -0.87
N HIS A 232 12.65 -12.49 0.30
CA HIS A 232 12.45 -13.87 0.77
C HIS A 232 10.98 -14.35 0.84
N LEU A 233 10.00 -13.49 0.60
CA LEU A 233 8.59 -13.89 0.56
C LEU A 233 8.25 -14.31 -0.87
N GLY A 234 7.65 -15.48 -1.02
CA GLY A 234 7.34 -16.07 -2.33
C GLY A 234 6.48 -15.19 -3.26
N ASP A 235 6.31 -15.66 -4.49
CA ASP A 235 5.89 -14.96 -5.70
C ASP A 235 4.60 -14.09 -5.68
N GLU A 236 3.81 -14.09 -4.61
CA GLU A 236 2.55 -13.34 -4.52
C GLU A 236 2.71 -11.96 -3.87
N THR A 237 3.64 -11.81 -2.93
CA THR A 237 3.81 -10.59 -2.14
C THR A 237 4.54 -9.46 -2.85
N PRO A 238 5.53 -9.66 -3.76
CA PRO A 238 6.16 -8.55 -4.48
C PRO A 238 5.19 -7.79 -5.38
N GLY A 239 4.26 -8.50 -6.05
CA GLY A 239 3.31 -7.89 -6.98
C GLY A 239 2.28 -6.99 -6.29
N LEU A 240 1.75 -7.42 -5.13
CA LEU A 240 0.83 -6.60 -4.33
C LEU A 240 1.50 -5.31 -3.84
N VAL A 241 2.78 -5.39 -3.54
CA VAL A 241 3.57 -4.29 -2.98
C VAL A 241 3.97 -3.27 -4.04
N ILE A 242 4.38 -3.72 -5.22
CA ILE A 242 4.60 -2.86 -6.39
C ILE A 242 3.31 -2.12 -6.73
N PHE A 243 2.19 -2.84 -6.75
CA PHE A 243 0.87 -2.24 -6.95
C PHE A 243 0.55 -1.19 -5.89
N ASN A 244 0.79 -1.47 -4.61
CA ASN A 244 0.52 -0.53 -3.53
C ASN A 244 1.34 0.76 -3.64
N ALA A 245 2.65 0.63 -3.85
CA ALA A 245 3.55 1.77 -4.04
C ALA A 245 3.19 2.60 -5.29
N ASP A 246 2.72 1.95 -6.36
CA ASP A 246 2.31 2.61 -7.59
C ASP A 246 0.96 3.32 -7.47
N VAL A 247 -0.01 2.69 -6.81
CA VAL A 247 -1.31 3.30 -6.54
C VAL A 247 -1.14 4.50 -5.63
N PHE A 248 -0.42 4.39 -4.51
CA PHE A 248 -0.18 5.52 -3.62
C PHE A 248 0.59 6.65 -4.30
N GLY A 249 1.64 6.33 -5.07
CA GLY A 249 2.37 7.32 -5.85
C GLY A 249 1.45 8.04 -6.86
N SER A 250 0.56 7.32 -7.53
CA SER A 250 -0.34 7.88 -8.54
C SER A 250 -1.47 8.71 -7.93
N LEU A 251 -2.09 8.21 -6.85
CA LEU A 251 -3.12 8.94 -6.10
C LEU A 251 -2.56 10.25 -5.56
N PHE A 252 -1.32 10.22 -5.06
CA PHE A 252 -0.69 11.42 -4.54
C PHE A 252 -0.40 12.45 -5.64
N ILE A 253 0.08 12.02 -6.81
CA ILE A 253 0.24 12.90 -7.98
C ILE A 253 -1.10 13.54 -8.36
N ALA A 254 -2.17 12.74 -8.44
CA ALA A 254 -3.52 13.24 -8.72
C ALA A 254 -3.98 14.27 -7.69
N TYR A 255 -3.70 14.04 -6.40
CA TYR A 255 -4.07 14.94 -5.31
C TYR A 255 -3.26 16.25 -5.30
N CYS A 256 -1.97 16.20 -5.63
CA CYS A 256 -1.15 17.40 -5.85
C CYS A 256 -1.65 18.24 -7.02
N MET A 257 -2.04 17.60 -8.13
CA MET A 257 -2.66 18.28 -9.27
C MET A 257 -3.98 18.95 -8.90
N GLN A 258 -4.77 18.32 -8.03
CA GLN A 258 -6.03 18.87 -7.55
C GLN A 258 -5.84 20.06 -6.59
N SER A 259 -4.80 20.01 -5.75
CA SER A 259 -4.51 21.04 -4.73
C SER A 259 -3.78 22.27 -5.28
N SER A 260 -3.09 22.14 -6.41
CA SER A 260 -2.46 23.26 -7.13
C SER A 260 -2.88 23.23 -8.60
N PRO A 261 -4.05 23.82 -8.93
CA PRO A 261 -4.61 23.83 -10.28
C PRO A 261 -3.82 24.80 -11.18
N SER A 262 -2.55 24.48 -11.45
CA SER A 262 -1.75 25.10 -12.50
C SER A 262 -1.64 24.11 -13.65
N ILE A 263 -2.08 24.54 -14.83
CA ILE A 263 -1.99 23.75 -16.06
C ILE A 263 -0.53 23.35 -16.35
N TRP A 264 0.43 24.22 -16.01
CA TRP A 264 1.85 24.00 -16.22
C TRP A 264 2.43 22.89 -15.33
N THR A 265 2.07 22.84 -14.04
CA THR A 265 2.55 21.79 -13.13
C THR A 265 1.96 20.42 -13.50
N THR A 266 0.71 20.40 -13.97
CA THR A 266 0.03 19.19 -14.44
C THR A 266 0.66 18.65 -15.72
N MET A 267 0.99 19.53 -16.67
CA MET A 267 1.58 19.15 -17.94
C MET A 267 3.01 18.59 -17.75
N GLU A 268 3.81 19.20 -16.89
CA GLU A 268 5.16 18.70 -16.58
C GLU A 268 5.15 17.38 -15.81
N LEU A 269 4.26 17.22 -14.81
CA LEU A 269 4.11 15.95 -14.11
C LEU A 269 3.68 14.82 -15.05
N MET A 270 2.78 15.11 -16.00
CA MET A 270 2.44 14.15 -17.05
C MET A 270 3.62 13.83 -17.96
N VAL A 271 4.40 14.82 -18.39
CA VAL A 271 5.59 14.58 -19.22
C VAL A 271 6.61 13.72 -18.48
N VAL A 272 6.88 14.02 -17.20
CA VAL A 272 7.78 13.21 -16.37
C VAL A 272 7.22 11.80 -16.17
N ALA A 273 5.92 11.64 -15.93
CA ALA A 273 5.28 10.34 -15.81
C ALA A 273 5.37 9.53 -17.12
N VAL A 274 5.13 10.15 -18.27
CA VAL A 274 5.23 9.53 -19.60
C VAL A 274 6.68 9.16 -19.92
N CYS A 275 7.64 10.02 -19.59
CA CYS A 275 9.07 9.72 -19.75
C CYS A 275 9.50 8.56 -18.86
N LEU A 276 9.11 8.56 -17.58
CA LEU A 276 9.41 7.46 -16.66
C LEU A 276 8.75 6.15 -17.08
N MET A 277 7.51 6.20 -17.57
CA MET A 277 6.80 5.04 -18.11
C MET A 277 7.41 4.54 -19.42
N GLY A 278 7.86 5.44 -20.29
CA GLY A 278 8.58 5.11 -21.52
C GLY A 278 9.95 4.49 -21.25
N LEU A 279 10.66 4.98 -20.23
CA LEU A 279 11.91 4.39 -19.77
C LEU A 279 11.68 2.99 -19.17
N SER A 280 10.66 2.81 -18.32
CA SER A 280 10.34 1.49 -17.78
C SER A 280 9.92 0.50 -18.88
N LEU A 281 9.16 0.95 -19.89
CA LEU A 281 8.78 0.11 -21.04
C LEU A 281 9.99 -0.28 -21.90
N ARG A 282 10.91 0.65 -22.16
CA ARG A 282 12.15 0.36 -22.89
C ARG A 282 13.04 -0.61 -22.14
N ASP A 283 13.15 -0.47 -20.81
CA ASP A 283 13.95 -1.36 -19.98
C ASP A 283 13.34 -2.79 -19.96
N ILE A 284 12.02 -2.91 -19.89
CA ILE A 284 11.31 -4.21 -20.03
C ILE A 284 11.58 -4.83 -21.41
N GLU A 285 11.57 -4.04 -22.48
CA GLU A 285 11.85 -4.52 -23.83
C GLU A 285 13.31 -4.98 -24.00
N HIS A 286 14.26 -4.26 -23.39
CA HIS A 286 15.67 -4.64 -23.37
C HIS A 286 15.92 -5.90 -22.54
N ALA A 287 15.30 -6.03 -21.36
CA ALA A 287 15.40 -7.22 -20.52
C ALA A 287 14.79 -8.46 -21.22
N ARG A 288 13.66 -8.28 -21.90
CA ARG A 288 13.04 -9.35 -22.72
C ARG A 288 13.96 -9.80 -23.86
N LYS A 289 14.57 -8.87 -24.58
CA LYS A 289 15.52 -9.17 -25.68
C LYS A 289 16.78 -9.87 -25.16
N GLY A 290 17.29 -9.47 -23.99
CA GLY A 290 18.43 -10.13 -23.33
C GLY A 290 18.14 -11.57 -22.92
N SER A 291 16.94 -11.85 -22.39
CA SER A 291 16.52 -13.21 -22.03
C SER A 291 16.33 -14.13 -23.25
N THR A 292 15.82 -13.61 -24.37
CA THR A 292 15.71 -14.39 -25.63
C THR A 292 17.05 -14.64 -26.32
N SER A 293 18.06 -13.79 -26.11
CA SER A 293 19.40 -14.00 -26.69
C SER A 293 20.26 -14.96 -25.87
N GLY A 294 19.93 -15.19 -24.60
CA GLY A 294 20.63 -16.15 -23.72
C GLY A 294 20.15 -17.60 -23.86
N ASN A 295 18.98 -17.85 -24.45
CA ASN A 295 18.43 -19.20 -24.64
C ASN A 295 18.78 -19.83 -26.00
N GLY A 296 19.77 -19.26 -26.71
CA GLY A 296 20.26 -19.70 -28.02
C GLY A 296 21.71 -20.22 -28.00
N SER A 297 22.31 -20.37 -26.81
CA SER A 297 23.67 -20.91 -26.69
C SER A 297 23.80 -21.81 -25.46
N SER A 298 23.71 -23.12 -25.74
CA SER A 298 23.93 -24.30 -24.87
C SER A 298 22.71 -24.83 -24.12
#